data_AF-A0A973F4L3-F1
#
_entry.id   AF-A0A973F4L3-F1
#
_cell.length_a   1.000
_cell.length_b   1.000
_cell.length_c   1.000
_cell.angle_alpha   90.00
_cell.angle_beta   90.00
_cell.angle_gamma   90.00
#
_symmetry.space_group_name_H-M   'P 1'
#
loop_
_entity.id
_entity.type
_entity.pdbx_description
1 polymer ?
#
loop_
_entity_poly.entity_id
_entity_poly.type
_entity_poly.pdbx_seq_one_letter_code
_entity_poly.pdbx_strand_id
1 'polypeptide(L)'
;MVKITRNMDITPKGESFKKAEEKIKKKFSWTRLFITLFLVVLTAGATAGTMWYFMDQAAKTDKKTIDSLQSQLDRMIEDQKKANEEDAKDNTDEMIYENTDYDFEIEFTKKWEGYKVFKYVDEKDDSALAYYYVALPTSDDTWDESPRVSKGYASLFAISVHTKEQWKEINSTESPVMTEFVEENDTYVISWSHAQAGPSEGMDEASDYSKANDDVPQIINSIKFSK
;
A
#
# COMPACT_ATOMS: atom_id res chain seq x y z
N MET A 1 0.35 23.14 -24.33
CA MET A 1 -0.32 22.86 -25.61
C MET A 1 0.17 23.89 -26.63
N VAL A 2 1.10 23.53 -27.50
CA VAL A 2 1.73 24.46 -28.45
C VAL A 2 1.49 23.93 -29.86
N LYS A 3 0.53 24.54 -30.56
CA LYS A 3 0.23 24.30 -31.99
C LYS A 3 1.27 25.05 -32.82
N ILE A 4 2.12 24.33 -33.54
CA ILE A 4 3.00 24.90 -34.56
C ILE A 4 2.43 24.51 -35.93
N THR A 5 1.70 25.45 -36.53
CA THR A 5 1.18 25.37 -37.90
C THR A 5 2.25 25.99 -38.81
N ARG A 6 2.91 25.21 -39.66
CA ARG A 6 3.73 25.75 -40.76
C ARG A 6 3.00 25.55 -42.08
N ASN A 7 2.48 26.65 -42.60
CA ASN A 7 2.10 26.81 -43.99
C ASN A 7 3.38 26.87 -44.83
N MET A 8 3.53 25.97 -45.80
CA MET A 8 4.51 26.13 -46.87
C MET A 8 3.73 26.23 -48.18
N ASP A 9 3.64 27.48 -48.64
CA ASP A 9 3.11 27.87 -49.94
C ASP A 9 4.25 27.72 -50.95
N ILE A 10 4.13 26.79 -51.88
CA ILE A 10 5.06 26.64 -53.00
C ILE A 10 4.23 26.39 -54.25
N THR A 11 3.90 27.48 -54.94
CA THR A 11 3.63 27.44 -56.37
C THR A 11 4.96 27.47 -57.13
N PRO A 12 5.11 26.64 -58.17
CA PRO A 12 5.72 27.19 -59.36
C PRO A 12 5.01 26.76 -60.66
N LYS A 13 4.76 27.80 -61.46
CA LYS A 13 4.92 27.87 -62.91
C LYS A 13 4.26 26.78 -63.76
N GLY A 14 3.17 27.23 -64.41
CA GLY A 14 2.67 26.63 -65.62
C GLY A 14 3.63 26.73 -66.81
N GLU A 15 3.18 26.08 -67.88
CA GLU A 15 3.76 26.01 -69.22
C GLU A 15 4.88 24.98 -69.46
N SER A 16 4.51 23.69 -69.56
CA SER A 16 5.06 22.78 -70.59
C SER A 16 4.50 21.34 -70.61
N PHE A 17 3.23 21.08 -70.26
CA PHE A 17 2.66 19.71 -70.37
C PHE A 17 1.41 19.66 -71.26
N LYS A 18 1.56 20.08 -72.52
CA LYS A 18 0.59 19.77 -73.60
C LYS A 18 1.19 18.88 -74.70
N LYS A 19 2.19 18.05 -74.37
CA LYS A 19 2.86 17.18 -75.35
C LYS A 19 3.34 15.83 -74.80
N ALA A 20 2.51 15.17 -73.98
CA ALA A 20 2.69 13.77 -73.59
C ALA A 20 1.38 12.97 -73.59
N GLU A 21 0.35 13.46 -74.29
CA GLU A 21 -0.84 12.68 -74.63
C GLU A 21 -0.67 12.03 -76.00
N GLU A 22 0.33 11.16 -76.15
CA GLU A 22 0.29 10.19 -77.24
C GLU A 22 1.15 8.96 -76.92
N LYS A 23 0.49 7.80 -76.93
CA LYS A 23 1.09 6.45 -77.03
C LYS A 23 1.77 5.90 -75.77
N ILE A 24 0.98 5.68 -74.72
CA ILE A 24 1.15 4.47 -73.90
C ILE A 24 -0.19 3.72 -73.79
N LYS A 25 -0.66 3.18 -74.92
CA LYS A 25 -1.49 1.96 -74.87
C LYS A 25 -0.55 0.76 -74.72
N LYS A 26 0.18 0.68 -73.59
CA LYS A 26 0.82 -0.58 -73.21
C LYS A 26 -0.31 -1.56 -72.97
N LYS A 27 -0.38 -2.64 -73.76
CA LYS A 27 -1.33 -3.74 -73.55
C LYS A 27 -1.24 -4.15 -72.09
N PHE A 28 -2.27 -3.79 -71.32
CA PHE A 28 -2.41 -4.16 -69.93
C PHE A 28 -2.54 -5.68 -69.87
N SER A 29 -1.46 -6.33 -69.48
CA SER A 29 -1.41 -7.77 -69.34
C SER A 29 -2.08 -8.14 -68.02
N TRP A 30 -3.38 -8.48 -68.10
CA TRP A 30 -4.14 -9.00 -66.97
C TRP A 30 -3.43 -10.18 -66.29
N THR A 31 -2.73 -11.01 -67.07
CA THR A 31 -1.91 -12.11 -66.55
C THR A 31 -0.82 -11.63 -65.59
N ARG A 32 -0.10 -10.55 -65.93
CA ARG A 32 0.92 -9.98 -65.03
C ARG A 32 0.29 -9.39 -63.77
N LEU A 33 -0.89 -8.79 -63.87
CA LEU A 33 -1.59 -8.28 -62.70
C LEU A 33 -2.00 -9.40 -61.74
N PHE A 34 -2.56 -10.50 -62.25
CA PHE A 34 -2.92 -11.64 -61.40
C PHE A 34 -1.70 -12.31 -60.75
N ILE A 35 -0.61 -12.46 -61.49
CA ILE A 35 0.65 -13.01 -60.93
C ILE A 35 1.17 -12.12 -59.81
N THR A 36 1.19 -10.79 -60.01
CA THR A 36 1.62 -9.84 -58.98
C THR A 36 0.69 -9.87 -57.76
N LEU A 37 -0.63 -9.89 -57.97
CA LEU A 37 -1.60 -9.96 -56.89
C LEU A 37 -1.42 -11.26 -56.07
N PHE A 38 -1.22 -12.39 -56.76
CA PHE A 38 -1.00 -13.68 -56.12
C PHE A 38 0.29 -13.69 -55.29
N LEU A 39 1.39 -13.13 -55.80
CA LEU A 39 2.65 -13.01 -55.04
C LEU A 39 2.51 -12.10 -53.81
N VAL A 40 1.73 -11.01 -53.91
CA VAL A 40 1.44 -10.13 -52.77
C VAL A 40 0.61 -10.87 -51.71
N VAL A 41 -0.39 -11.66 -52.11
CA VAL A 41 -1.19 -12.45 -51.16
C VAL A 41 -0.36 -13.53 -50.48
N LEU A 42 0.52 -14.23 -51.22
CA LEU A 42 1.42 -15.23 -50.64
C LEU A 42 2.41 -14.63 -49.64
N THR A 43 3.00 -13.48 -49.96
CA THR A 43 3.93 -12.80 -49.06
C THR A 43 3.24 -12.25 -47.81
N ALA A 44 2.04 -11.68 -47.94
CA ALA A 44 1.23 -11.24 -46.80
C ALA A 44 0.78 -12.42 -45.92
N GLY A 45 0.44 -13.57 -46.52
CA GLY A 45 0.10 -14.78 -45.77
C GLY A 45 1.27 -15.34 -44.97
N ALA A 46 2.48 -15.33 -45.55
CA ALA A 46 3.69 -15.78 -44.87
C ALA A 46 4.06 -14.87 -43.67
N THR A 47 3.95 -13.54 -43.81
CA THR A 47 4.24 -12.60 -42.72
C THR A 47 3.20 -12.66 -41.61
N ALA A 48 1.91 -12.83 -41.93
CA ALA A 48 0.87 -13.01 -40.92
C ALA A 48 1.06 -14.33 -40.14
N GLY A 49 1.43 -15.41 -40.83
CA GLY A 49 1.68 -16.71 -40.20
C GLY A 49 2.87 -16.69 -39.23
N THR A 50 3.99 -16.05 -39.60
CA THR A 50 5.14 -15.93 -38.71
C THR A 50 4.83 -15.04 -37.50
N MET A 51 4.11 -13.93 -37.70
CA MET A 51 3.69 -13.06 -36.60
C MET A 51 2.76 -13.78 -35.61
N TRP A 52 1.79 -14.57 -36.10
CA TRP A 52 0.91 -15.37 -35.24
C TRP A 52 1.69 -16.42 -34.43
N TYR A 53 2.66 -17.11 -35.05
CA TYR A 53 3.50 -18.08 -34.36
C TYR A 53 4.33 -17.45 -33.22
N PHE A 54 4.91 -16.26 -33.44
CA PHE A 54 5.65 -15.55 -32.39
C PHE A 54 4.73 -15.04 -31.27
N MET A 55 3.52 -14.57 -31.59
CA MET A 55 2.54 -14.16 -30.58
C MET A 55 2.04 -15.34 -29.73
N ASP A 56 1.81 -16.52 -30.31
CA ASP A 56 1.42 -17.73 -29.56
C ASP A 56 2.54 -18.21 -28.62
N GLN A 57 3.81 -18.11 -29.05
CA GLN A 57 4.95 -18.43 -28.17
C GLN A 57 5.13 -17.42 -27.03
N ALA A 58 4.91 -16.13 -27.29
CA ALA A 58 4.94 -15.10 -26.26
C ALA A 58 3.85 -15.36 -25.21
N ALA A 59 2.60 -15.60 -25.65
CA ALA A 59 1.48 -15.89 -24.75
C ALA A 59 1.71 -17.14 -23.87
N LYS A 60 2.37 -18.17 -24.40
CA LYS A 60 2.74 -19.38 -23.61
C LYS A 60 3.81 -19.08 -22.57
N THR A 61 4.75 -18.18 -22.88
CA THR A 61 5.82 -17.78 -21.95
C THR A 61 5.27 -16.90 -20.82
N ASP A 62 4.36 -15.99 -21.17
CA ASP A 62 3.68 -15.13 -20.20
C ASP A 62 2.84 -15.97 -19.22
N LYS A 63 2.08 -16.95 -19.73
CA LYS A 63 1.30 -17.85 -18.89
C LYS A 63 2.16 -18.61 -17.87
N LYS A 64 3.29 -19.19 -18.30
CA LYS A 64 4.21 -19.91 -17.39
C LYS A 64 4.80 -18.99 -16.33
N THR A 65 5.07 -17.74 -16.67
CA THR A 65 5.61 -16.75 -15.73
C THR A 65 4.55 -16.36 -14.71
N ILE A 66 3.30 -16.15 -15.14
CA ILE A 66 2.16 -15.88 -14.26
C ILE A 66 1.92 -17.06 -13.31
N ASP A 67 1.85 -18.30 -13.83
CA ASP A 67 1.65 -19.50 -13.01
C ASP A 67 2.78 -19.68 -11.97
N SER A 68 4.02 -19.36 -12.35
CA SER A 68 5.17 -19.40 -11.43
C SER A 68 5.11 -18.31 -10.36
N LEU A 69 4.69 -17.09 -10.71
CA LEU A 69 4.57 -15.98 -9.76
C LEU A 69 3.43 -16.23 -8.77
N GLN A 70 2.29 -16.76 -9.24
CA GLN A 70 1.19 -17.17 -8.36
C GLN A 70 1.66 -18.26 -7.39
N SER A 71 2.37 -19.28 -7.88
CA SER A 71 2.91 -20.35 -7.03
C SER A 71 3.93 -19.83 -5.99
N GLN A 72 4.71 -18.80 -6.32
CA GLN A 72 5.63 -18.16 -5.36
C GLN A 72 4.85 -17.35 -4.32
N LEU A 73 3.84 -16.59 -4.74
CA LEU A 73 2.99 -15.81 -3.84
C LEU A 73 2.26 -16.71 -2.84
N ASP A 74 1.67 -17.81 -3.30
CA ASP A 74 0.97 -18.78 -2.44
C ASP A 74 1.91 -19.38 -1.38
N ARG A 75 3.16 -19.70 -1.76
CA ARG A 75 4.18 -20.17 -0.79
C ARG A 75 4.55 -19.10 0.22
N MET A 76 4.74 -17.86 -0.21
CA MET A 76 5.05 -16.76 0.71
C MET A 76 3.91 -16.52 1.71
N ILE A 77 2.65 -16.58 1.25
CA ILE A 77 1.48 -16.47 2.12
C ILE A 77 1.43 -17.63 3.12
N GLU A 78 1.69 -18.86 2.67
CA GLU A 78 1.66 -20.03 3.56
C GLU A 78 2.82 -20.03 4.57
N ASP A 79 4.03 -19.65 4.14
CA ASP A 79 5.19 -19.51 5.02
C ASP A 79 4.97 -18.39 6.06
N GLN A 80 4.38 -17.27 5.66
CA GLN A 80 4.00 -16.19 6.59
C GLN A 80 2.91 -16.64 7.56
N LYS A 81 1.93 -17.42 7.11
CA LYS A 81 0.89 -18.00 8.00
C LYS A 81 1.50 -18.96 9.01
N LYS A 82 2.44 -19.82 8.57
CA LYS A 82 3.13 -20.76 9.48
C LYS A 82 4.03 -20.05 10.47
N ALA A 83 4.79 -19.04 10.03
CA ALA A 83 5.60 -18.22 10.94
C ALA A 83 4.71 -17.56 12.01
N ASN A 84 3.58 -16.98 11.61
CA ASN A 84 2.63 -16.39 12.55
C ASN A 84 1.99 -17.44 13.49
N GLU A 85 1.71 -18.66 13.02
CA GLU A 85 1.15 -19.74 13.84
C GLU A 85 2.18 -20.34 14.82
N GLU A 86 3.45 -20.45 14.42
CA GLU A 86 4.53 -20.92 15.29
C GLU A 86 4.86 -19.88 16.38
N ASP A 87 4.91 -18.59 16.04
CA ASP A 87 5.10 -17.51 16.99
C ASP A 87 3.91 -17.35 17.96
N ALA A 88 2.69 -17.68 17.52
CA ALA A 88 1.50 -17.67 18.36
C ALA A 88 1.45 -18.82 19.38
N LYS A 89 2.18 -19.92 19.17
CA LYS A 89 2.05 -21.15 19.97
C LYS A 89 3.00 -21.22 21.18
N ASP A 90 4.07 -20.43 21.20
CA ASP A 90 5.10 -20.47 22.25
C ASP A 90 5.00 -19.32 23.28
N ASN A 91 3.96 -18.49 23.21
CA ASN A 91 3.75 -17.31 24.07
C ASN A 91 2.43 -17.36 24.87
N THR A 92 2.10 -18.50 25.48
CA THR A 92 0.80 -18.71 26.17
C THR A 92 0.69 -18.15 27.59
N ASP A 93 1.65 -17.34 28.04
CA ASP A 93 1.43 -16.45 29.19
C ASP A 93 0.80 -15.13 28.68
N GLU A 94 -0.45 -15.20 28.21
CA GLU A 94 -1.19 -14.04 27.70
C GLU A 94 -1.30 -12.96 28.80
N MET A 95 -0.79 -11.76 28.54
CA MET A 95 -0.90 -10.61 29.43
C MET A 95 -2.06 -9.73 28.96
N ILE A 96 -3.18 -9.79 29.65
CA ILE A 96 -4.37 -9.00 29.31
C ILE A 96 -4.37 -7.70 30.13
N TYR A 97 -4.44 -6.56 29.45
CA TYR A 97 -4.78 -5.28 30.08
C TYR A 97 -6.27 -5.05 29.99
N GLU A 98 -6.92 -4.81 31.12
CA GLU A 98 -8.34 -4.48 31.20
C GLU A 98 -8.54 -3.00 31.53
N ASN A 99 -9.33 -2.31 30.72
CA ASN A 99 -9.77 -0.95 30.97
C ASN A 99 -11.20 -0.93 31.51
N THR A 100 -11.36 -0.71 32.80
CA THR A 100 -12.69 -0.70 33.44
C THR A 100 -13.49 0.58 33.22
N ASP A 101 -12.86 1.66 32.74
CA ASP A 101 -13.55 2.96 32.54
C ASP A 101 -14.34 2.98 31.23
N TYR A 102 -13.83 2.31 30.20
CA TYR A 102 -14.40 2.27 28.86
C TYR A 102 -14.62 0.84 28.33
N ASP A 103 -14.47 -0.16 29.20
CA ASP A 103 -14.83 -1.55 28.97
C ASP A 103 -14.13 -2.18 27.76
N PHE A 104 -12.82 -2.00 27.65
CA PHE A 104 -12.01 -2.61 26.60
C PHE A 104 -10.81 -3.37 27.18
N GLU A 105 -10.36 -4.38 26.45
CA GLU A 105 -9.17 -5.14 26.78
C GLU A 105 -8.15 -5.12 25.63
N ILE A 106 -6.89 -5.34 25.99
CA ILE A 106 -5.75 -5.43 25.07
C ILE A 106 -4.97 -6.69 25.44
N GLU A 107 -4.62 -7.50 24.45
CA GLU A 107 -3.77 -8.68 24.63
C GLU A 107 -2.32 -8.34 24.28
N PHE A 108 -1.43 -8.54 25.23
CA PHE A 108 0.01 -8.36 25.06
C PHE A 108 0.72 -9.71 25.00
N THR A 109 1.71 -9.81 24.12
CA THR A 109 2.63 -10.95 24.08
C THR A 109 3.68 -10.81 25.17
N LYS A 110 4.35 -11.91 25.53
CA LYS A 110 5.41 -11.92 26.55
C LYS A 110 6.56 -10.93 26.30
N LYS A 111 6.79 -10.55 25.04
CA LYS A 111 7.80 -9.53 24.65
C LYS A 111 7.52 -8.14 25.25
N TRP A 112 6.28 -7.91 25.71
CA TRP A 112 5.87 -6.68 26.36
C TRP A 112 6.05 -6.72 27.87
N GLU A 113 6.84 -7.65 28.42
CA GLU A 113 7.12 -7.70 29.85
C GLU A 113 7.61 -6.33 30.37
N GLY A 114 6.98 -5.85 31.43
CA GLY A 114 7.30 -4.55 32.03
C GLY A 114 6.61 -3.34 31.39
N TYR A 115 5.73 -3.54 30.39
CA TYR A 115 4.90 -2.47 29.83
C TYR A 115 4.07 -1.75 30.89
N LYS A 116 3.73 -0.50 30.61
CA LYS A 116 2.77 0.29 31.38
C LYS A 116 1.82 1.02 30.46
N VAL A 117 0.60 1.20 30.95
CA VAL A 117 -0.41 2.05 30.32
C VAL A 117 -0.59 3.29 31.16
N PHE A 118 -0.39 4.47 30.55
CA PHE A 118 -0.57 5.76 31.20
C PHE A 118 -1.83 6.44 30.68
N LYS A 119 -2.81 6.65 31.56
CA LYS A 119 -4.03 7.40 31.25
C LYS A 119 -3.75 8.91 31.32
N TYR A 120 -4.21 9.64 30.31
CA TYR A 120 -4.17 11.10 30.26
C TYR A 120 -5.53 11.62 29.76
N VAL A 121 -6.00 12.70 30.36
CA VAL A 121 -7.20 13.42 29.95
C VAL A 121 -6.79 14.87 29.72
N ASP A 122 -7.00 15.37 28.50
CA ASP A 122 -6.69 16.76 28.18
C ASP A 122 -7.90 17.65 28.48
N GLU A 123 -7.88 18.38 29.59
CA GLU A 123 -9.00 19.25 29.98
C GLU A 123 -9.23 20.41 28.99
N LYS A 124 -8.31 20.66 28.05
CA LYS A 124 -8.40 21.75 27.08
C LYS A 124 -8.76 21.29 25.67
N ASP A 125 -8.68 19.99 25.42
CA ASP A 125 -8.93 19.39 24.10
C ASP A 125 -10.05 18.35 24.23
N ASP A 126 -11.21 18.69 23.66
CA ASP A 126 -12.40 17.83 23.68
C ASP A 126 -12.44 16.85 22.49
N SER A 127 -11.30 16.64 21.80
CA SER A 127 -11.22 15.68 20.70
C SER A 127 -11.28 14.23 21.16
N ALA A 128 -10.89 13.93 22.41
CA ALA A 128 -11.00 12.60 23.00
C ALA A 128 -11.41 12.68 24.47
N LEU A 129 -12.13 11.66 24.94
CA LEU A 129 -12.46 11.50 26.36
C LEU A 129 -11.23 11.13 27.20
N ALA A 130 -10.34 10.33 26.64
CA ALA A 130 -9.10 9.89 27.28
C ALA A 130 -8.09 9.39 26.24
N TYR A 131 -6.82 9.50 26.60
CA TYR A 131 -5.68 8.89 25.92
C TYR A 131 -5.02 7.86 26.84
N TYR A 132 -4.66 6.72 26.29
CA TYR A 132 -3.93 5.65 26.97
C TYR A 132 -2.63 5.40 26.23
N TYR A 133 -1.52 5.91 26.79
CA TYR A 133 -0.19 5.73 26.24
C TYR A 133 0.36 4.38 26.67
N VAL A 134 0.64 3.51 25.71
CA VAL A 134 1.24 2.20 25.98
C VAL A 134 2.74 2.32 25.78
N ALA A 135 3.49 2.08 26.85
CA ALA A 135 4.91 2.39 26.92
C ALA A 135 5.73 1.24 27.51
N LEU A 136 6.98 1.14 27.05
CA LEU A 136 7.98 0.22 27.57
C LEU A 136 9.03 0.98 28.39
N PRO A 137 9.67 0.32 29.37
CA PRO A 137 10.77 0.90 30.09
C PRO A 137 11.95 1.17 29.14
N THR A 138 12.62 2.30 29.33
CA THR A 138 13.84 2.65 28.60
C THR A 138 15.08 2.24 29.38
N SER A 139 16.21 2.10 28.68
CA SER A 139 17.51 1.88 29.32
C SER A 139 18.01 3.13 30.07
N ASP A 140 17.57 4.33 29.64
CA ASP A 140 17.79 5.61 30.31
C ASP A 140 16.65 5.92 31.29
N ASP A 141 16.90 5.82 32.59
CA ASP A 141 15.91 6.11 33.65
C ASP A 141 15.60 7.62 33.79
N THR A 142 16.38 8.47 33.13
CA THR A 142 16.17 9.92 33.08
C THR A 142 15.36 10.37 31.88
N TRP A 143 15.06 9.45 30.94
CA TRP A 143 14.22 9.71 29.78
C TRP A 143 12.87 10.28 30.20
N ASP A 144 12.52 11.43 29.63
CA ASP A 144 11.36 12.23 30.00
C ASP A 144 10.61 12.62 28.72
N GLU A 145 9.85 11.67 28.18
CA GLU A 145 9.15 11.84 26.88
C GLU A 145 8.16 13.00 26.91
N SER A 146 7.31 13.02 27.93
CA SER A 146 6.30 14.06 28.11
C SER A 146 5.70 13.99 29.52
N PRO A 147 4.97 15.02 29.99
CA PRO A 147 4.23 14.96 31.25
C PRO A 147 3.15 13.86 31.33
N ARG A 148 2.85 13.17 30.22
CA ARG A 148 1.81 12.14 30.11
C ARG A 148 2.34 10.74 30.39
N VAL A 149 3.66 10.55 30.32
CA VAL A 149 4.36 9.28 30.48
C VAL A 149 5.38 9.46 31.60
N SER A 150 5.48 8.48 32.51
CA SER A 150 6.45 8.59 33.62
C SER A 150 7.89 8.52 33.11
N LYS A 151 8.83 9.12 33.85
CA LYS A 151 10.26 9.03 33.51
C LYS A 151 10.76 7.58 33.44
N GLY A 152 11.69 7.33 32.52
CA GLY A 152 12.22 6.01 32.23
C GLY A 152 11.29 5.13 31.40
N TYR A 153 10.27 5.70 30.75
CA TYR A 153 9.37 5.01 29.83
C TYR A 153 9.23 5.78 28.52
N ALA A 154 9.15 5.04 27.41
CA ALA A 154 8.85 5.57 26.09
C ALA A 154 7.58 4.92 25.54
N SER A 155 6.61 5.74 25.15
CA SER A 155 5.38 5.32 24.53
C SER A 155 5.63 4.91 23.09
N LEU A 156 5.05 3.77 22.69
CA LEU A 156 5.11 3.25 21.32
C LEU A 156 3.89 3.71 20.51
N PHE A 157 2.75 3.77 21.18
CA PHE A 157 1.50 4.23 20.60
C PHE A 157 0.57 4.76 21.70
N ALA A 158 -0.44 5.52 21.28
CA ALA A 158 -1.53 5.99 22.12
C ALA A 158 -2.85 5.45 21.61
N ILE A 159 -3.67 4.93 22.52
CA ILE A 159 -5.08 4.61 22.26
C ILE A 159 -5.92 5.81 22.67
N SER A 160 -6.83 6.24 21.81
CA SER A 160 -7.74 7.35 22.10
C SER A 160 -9.17 6.83 22.16
N VAL A 161 -9.92 7.27 23.17
CA VAL A 161 -11.34 6.93 23.33
C VAL A 161 -12.18 8.16 23.01
N HIS A 162 -13.15 7.99 22.12
CA HIS A 162 -14.01 9.06 21.63
C HIS A 162 -15.49 8.71 21.84
N THR A 163 -16.33 9.72 21.96
CA THR A 163 -17.76 9.56 21.62
C THR A 163 -17.91 9.43 20.09
N LYS A 164 -19.06 8.92 19.64
CA LYS A 164 -19.35 8.84 18.20
C LYS A 164 -19.39 10.21 17.54
N GLU A 165 -19.88 11.22 18.25
CA GLU A 165 -19.91 12.60 17.78
C GLU A 165 -18.50 13.18 17.62
N GLN A 166 -17.63 13.02 18.63
CA GLN A 166 -16.22 13.44 18.56
C GLN A 166 -15.51 12.77 17.38
N TRP A 167 -15.68 11.44 17.22
CA TRP A 167 -15.07 10.69 16.13
C TRP A 167 -15.54 11.16 14.75
N LYS A 168 -16.83 11.46 14.61
CA LYS A 168 -17.39 12.00 13.37
C LYS A 168 -16.83 13.39 13.05
N GLU A 169 -16.63 14.23 14.05
CA GLU A 169 -16.03 15.55 13.88
C GLU A 169 -14.58 15.44 13.41
N ILE A 170 -13.76 14.60 14.06
CA ILE A 170 -12.37 14.33 13.67
C ILE A 170 -12.29 13.93 12.19
N ASN A 171 -13.10 12.95 11.78
CA ASN A 171 -13.13 12.45 10.40
C ASN A 171 -13.73 13.42 9.38
N SER A 172 -14.36 14.51 9.83
CA SER A 172 -14.90 15.54 8.94
C SER A 172 -13.89 16.64 8.60
N THR A 173 -12.78 16.72 9.33
CA THR A 173 -11.74 17.72 9.08
C THR A 173 -10.86 17.32 7.90
N GLU A 174 -10.51 18.27 7.02
CA GLU A 174 -9.68 18.03 5.82
C GLU A 174 -8.19 17.74 6.14
N SER A 175 -7.81 17.65 7.41
CA SER A 175 -6.43 17.37 7.80
C SER A 175 -6.17 15.87 7.82
N PRO A 176 -4.94 15.41 7.49
CA PRO A 176 -4.58 14.01 7.66
C PRO A 176 -4.78 13.63 9.12
N VAL A 177 -5.79 12.81 9.38
CA VAL A 177 -6.07 12.26 10.69
C VAL A 177 -4.93 11.29 11.00
N MET A 178 -4.09 11.64 11.96
CA MET A 178 -2.98 10.78 12.43
C MET A 178 -3.48 9.66 13.37
N THR A 179 -4.79 9.53 13.51
CA THR A 179 -5.47 8.49 14.28
C THR A 179 -6.22 7.53 13.35
N GLU A 180 -6.10 6.24 13.61
CA GLU A 180 -6.75 5.19 12.83
C GLU A 180 -7.85 4.54 13.66
N PHE A 181 -8.97 4.21 13.02
CA PHE A 181 -10.07 3.46 13.64
C PHE A 181 -9.60 2.07 14.09
N VAL A 182 -10.02 1.64 15.27
CA VAL A 182 -9.78 0.29 15.78
C VAL A 182 -11.09 -0.47 15.94
N GLU A 183 -11.97 0.00 16.82
CA GLU A 183 -13.21 -0.70 17.20
C GLU A 183 -14.28 0.30 17.70
N GLU A 184 -15.55 -0.09 17.65
CA GLU A 184 -16.68 0.73 18.14
C GLU A 184 -17.73 -0.12 18.88
N ASN A 185 -18.27 0.41 20.00
CA ASN A 185 -19.46 -0.14 20.65
C ASN A 185 -20.64 0.84 20.58
N ASP A 186 -21.69 0.62 21.36
CA ASP A 186 -22.88 1.50 21.34
C ASP A 186 -22.59 2.93 21.84
N THR A 187 -21.51 3.14 22.60
CA THR A 187 -21.20 4.42 23.27
C THR A 187 -19.92 5.07 22.77
N TYR A 188 -18.88 4.28 22.50
CA TYR A 188 -17.52 4.75 22.30
C TYR A 188 -16.92 4.24 20.98
N VAL A 189 -15.98 5.01 20.45
CA VAL A 189 -15.07 4.62 19.38
C VAL A 189 -13.65 4.61 19.94
N ILE A 190 -12.93 3.54 19.67
CA ILE A 190 -11.50 3.43 19.96
C ILE A 190 -10.73 3.72 18.68
N SER A 191 -9.75 4.60 18.79
CA SER A 191 -8.76 4.86 17.74
C SER A 191 -7.35 4.73 18.30
N TRP A 192 -6.35 4.73 17.44
CA TRP A 192 -4.95 4.69 17.88
C TRP A 192 -4.07 5.60 17.02
N SER A 193 -2.93 6.01 17.57
CA SER A 193 -1.88 6.74 16.83
C SER A 193 -0.49 6.28 17.25
N HIS A 194 0.45 6.39 16.31
CA HIS A 194 1.86 6.14 16.58
C HIS A 194 2.46 7.19 17.52
N ALA A 195 3.46 6.78 18.30
CA ALA A 195 4.29 7.72 19.05
C ALA A 195 4.99 8.71 18.11
N GLN A 196 5.03 9.98 18.51
CA GLN A 196 5.63 11.05 17.72
C GLN A 196 7.14 11.19 17.94
N ALA A 197 7.64 10.68 19.07
CA ALA A 197 9.04 10.71 19.45
C ALA A 197 9.39 9.41 20.16
N GLY A 198 10.48 8.77 19.73
CA GLY A 198 11.13 7.70 20.47
C GLY A 198 12.51 8.13 20.98
N PRO A 199 13.14 7.35 21.86
CA PRO A 199 14.53 7.55 22.22
C PRO A 199 15.41 7.60 20.96
N SER A 200 16.34 8.55 20.89
CA SER A 200 17.19 8.76 19.72
C SER A 200 18.05 7.53 19.42
N GLU A 201 18.22 7.21 18.13
CA GLU A 201 19.10 6.14 17.63
C GLU A 201 20.48 6.19 18.33
N GLY A 202 20.87 5.07 18.91
CA GLY A 202 22.10 4.92 19.69
C GLY A 202 21.89 4.66 21.19
N MET A 203 20.69 4.89 21.73
CA MET A 203 20.36 4.44 23.10
C MET A 203 19.80 3.01 23.13
N ASP A 204 19.25 2.53 22.02
CA ASP A 204 18.32 1.39 22.04
C ASP A 204 18.39 0.49 20.78
N GLU A 205 19.46 0.55 19.96
CA GLU A 205 19.68 -0.37 18.81
C GLU A 205 19.73 -1.86 19.21
N ALA A 206 19.86 -2.14 20.51
CA ALA A 206 19.78 -3.49 21.09
C ALA A 206 18.51 -3.73 21.92
N SER A 207 17.64 -2.74 22.11
CA SER A 207 16.53 -2.79 23.07
C SER A 207 15.25 -3.35 22.46
N ASP A 208 14.40 -3.85 23.33
CA ASP A 208 13.09 -4.40 23.01
C ASP A 208 12.13 -3.36 22.38
N TYR A 209 12.46 -2.05 22.40
CA TYR A 209 11.60 -0.99 21.84
C TYR A 209 11.39 -1.12 20.33
N SER A 210 12.45 -1.26 19.53
CA SER A 210 12.31 -1.39 18.06
C SER A 210 11.58 -2.67 17.68
N LYS A 211 11.82 -3.77 18.42
CA LYS A 211 11.16 -5.06 18.17
C LYS A 211 9.70 -5.02 18.60
N ALA A 212 9.39 -4.34 19.71
CA ALA A 212 8.03 -4.14 20.16
C ALA A 212 7.24 -3.26 19.19
N ASN A 213 7.89 -2.29 18.54
CA ASN A 213 7.26 -1.48 17.51
C ASN A 213 6.74 -2.33 16.33
N ASP A 214 7.45 -3.39 15.95
CA ASP A 214 7.00 -4.33 14.90
C ASP A 214 5.74 -5.11 15.32
N ASP A 215 5.54 -5.33 16.63
CA ASP A 215 4.38 -6.04 17.18
C ASP A 215 3.16 -5.12 17.40
N VAL A 216 3.30 -3.79 17.28
CA VAL A 216 2.21 -2.82 17.53
C VAL A 216 0.94 -3.15 16.72
N PRO A 217 1.01 -3.42 15.40
CA PRO A 217 -0.20 -3.76 14.65
C PRO A 217 -0.94 -4.99 15.19
N GLN A 218 -0.20 -6.00 15.68
CA GLN A 218 -0.81 -7.19 16.29
C GLN A 218 -1.56 -6.82 17.58
N ILE A 219 -0.96 -5.97 18.41
CA ILE A 219 -1.58 -5.52 19.66
C ILE A 219 -2.80 -4.65 19.39
N ILE A 220 -2.72 -3.72 18.44
CA ILE A 220 -3.89 -2.90 18.05
C ILE A 220 -5.04 -3.79 17.58
N ASN A 221 -4.76 -4.83 16.79
CA ASN A 221 -5.77 -5.79 16.34
C ASN A 221 -6.33 -6.67 17.47
N SER A 222 -5.69 -6.73 18.62
CA SER A 222 -6.20 -7.45 19.80
C SER A 222 -7.20 -6.63 20.63
N ILE A 223 -7.25 -5.32 20.41
CA ILE A 223 -8.12 -4.42 21.16
C ILE A 223 -9.57 -4.76 20.84
N LYS A 224 -10.36 -5.00 21.90
CA LYS A 224 -11.79 -5.28 21.78
C LYS A 224 -12.52 -4.81 23.02
N PHE A 225 -13.79 -4.45 22.88
CA PHE A 225 -14.63 -4.20 24.04
C PHE A 225 -14.87 -5.51 24.80
N SER A 226 -14.75 -5.46 26.13
CA SER A 226 -15.12 -6.56 27.02
C SER A 226 -16.65 -6.75 26.91
N LYS A 227 -17.10 -8.00 26.95
CA LYS A 227 -18.51 -8.39 26.70
C LYS A 227 -19.36 -8.41 27.96
#